data_AF-A0A1M4XFI0-F1
#
_entry.id   AF-A0A1M4XFI0-F1
#
_cell.length_a   1.000
_cell.length_b   1.000
_cell.length_c   1.000
_cell.angle_alpha   90.00
_cell.angle_beta   90.00
_cell.angle_gamma   90.00
#
_symmetry.space_group_name_H-M   'P 1'
#
loop_
_entity.id
_entity.type
_entity.pdbx_description
1 polymer ?
#
loop_
_entity_poly.entity_id
_entity_poly.type
_entity_poly.pdbx_seq_one_letter_code
_entity_poly.pdbx_strand_id
1 'polypeptide(L)' 'MDNNSLSHNKWDCKYHIVFAPKYRRQIIYGKIKTDIGKILRQLCVNIKE' A
#
# COMPACT_ATOMS: atom_id res chain seq x y z
N MET A 1 -15.66 5.83 -7.12
CA MET A 1 -15.15 6.04 -5.75
C MET A 1 -15.75 4.93 -4.92
N ASP A 2 -14.90 4.01 -4.46
CA ASP A 2 -15.32 2.78 -3.80
C ASP A 2 -15.67 3.10 -2.34
N ASN A 3 -16.95 3.36 -2.06
CA ASN A 3 -17.43 3.59 -0.71
C ASN A 3 -17.57 2.22 -0.02
N ASN A 4 -16.67 1.93 0.91
CA ASN A 4 -16.82 0.74 1.76
C ASN A 4 -17.98 0.96 2.72
N SER A 5 -18.87 -0.03 2.80
CA SER A 5 -20.05 0.02 3.68
C SER A 5 -20.25 -1.28 4.43
N LEU A 6 -20.45 -1.18 5.74
CA LEU A 6 -21.11 -2.18 6.57
C LEU A 6 -22.58 -1.76 6.78
N SER A 7 -23.39 -2.64 7.35
CA SER A 7 -24.84 -2.45 7.53
C SER A 7 -25.24 -1.11 8.17
N HIS A 8 -24.37 -0.51 8.99
CA HIS A 8 -24.62 0.76 9.66
C HIS A 8 -23.53 1.82 9.48
N ASN A 9 -22.45 1.53 8.76
CA ASN A 9 -21.31 2.43 8.64
C ASN A 9 -20.86 2.54 7.18
N LYS A 10 -20.60 3.77 6.72
CA LYS A 10 -20.00 4.06 5.41
C LYS A 10 -18.75 4.90 5.65
N TRP A 11 -17.65 4.58 4.98
CA TRP A 11 -16.40 5.33 5.12
C TRP A 11 -15.63 5.41 3.81
N ASP A 12 -14.85 6.48 3.67
CA ASP A 12 -13.88 6.71 2.59
C ASP A 12 -12.52 7.01 3.23
N CYS A 13 -11.75 5.95 3.48
CA CYS A 13 -10.47 6.04 4.18
C CYS A 13 -9.31 6.13 3.19
N LYS A 14 -8.99 7.36 2.77
CA LYS A 14 -7.83 7.65 1.89
C LYS A 14 -6.63 8.07 2.72
N TYR A 15 -5.51 7.37 2.54
CA TYR A 15 -4.26 7.64 3.25
C TYR A 15 -3.11 7.88 2.29
N HIS A 16 -2.25 8.84 2.62
CA HIS A 16 -0.97 9.04 1.94
C HIS A 16 0.15 8.35 2.74
N ILE A 17 0.54 7.16 2.29
CA ILE A 17 1.56 6.33 2.95
C ILE A 17 2.86 6.44 2.15
N VAL A 18 3.95 6.83 2.81
CA VAL A 18 5.27 7.01 2.19
C VAL A 18 6.30 6.12 2.88
N PHE A 19 7.11 5.42 2.09
CA PHE A 19 8.21 4.59 2.58
C PHE A 19 9.56 5.19 2.19
N ALA A 20 10.49 5.22 3.15
CA ALA A 20 11.85 5.69 2.93
C ALA A 20 12.87 4.59 3.27
N PRO A 21 13.91 4.39 2.45
CA PRO A 21 14.98 3.45 2.77
C PRO A 21 15.81 3.95 3.95
N LYS A 22 16.40 3.03 4.70
CA LYS A 22 17.41 3.37 5.71
C LYS A 22 18.53 4.19 5.06
N TYR A 23 18.87 5.33 5.65
CA TYR A 23 19.82 6.32 5.12
C TYR A 23 19.43 6.94 3.76
N ARG A 24 18.15 6.88 3.35
CA ARG A 24 17.65 7.44 2.08
C ARG A 24 18.42 6.98 0.84
N ARG A 25 18.97 5.77 0.87
CA ARG A 25 19.73 5.19 -0.25
C ARG A 25 18.84 5.10 -1.49
N GLN A 26 19.35 5.52 -2.65
CA GLN A 26 18.61 5.47 -3.92
C GLN A 26 18.45 4.06 -4.51
N ILE A 27 18.93 3.03 -3.80
CA ILE A 27 18.87 1.61 -4.16
C ILE A 27 17.44 1.14 -4.45
N ILE A 28 16.43 1.76 -3.82
CA ILE A 28 15.02 1.44 -4.02
C ILE A 28 14.52 1.80 -5.44
N TYR A 29 15.08 2.81 -6.11
CA TYR A 29 14.49 3.36 -7.34
C TYR A 29 14.76 2.55 -8.62
N GLY A 30 15.64 1.55 -8.56
CA GLY A 30 15.97 0.68 -9.69
C GLY A 30 15.09 -0.57 -9.75
N LYS A 31 15.73 -1.73 -9.95
CA LYS A 31 15.08 -3.04 -10.09
C LYS A 31 14.18 -3.39 -8.88
N ILE A 32 14.59 -2.98 -7.69
CA ILE A 32 13.94 -3.31 -6.42
C ILE A 32 12.57 -2.60 -6.28
N LYS A 33 12.37 -1.44 -6.93
CA LYS A 33 11.09 -0.71 -6.90
C LYS A 33 9.91 -1.59 -7.31
N THR A 34 10.11 -2.34 -8.40
CA THR A 34 9.08 -3.19 -8.99
C THR A 34 8.71 -4.34 -8.06
N ASP A 35 9.70 -4.97 -7.44
CA ASP A 35 9.48 -6.11 -6.55
C ASP A 35 8.82 -5.68 -5.24
N ILE A 36 9.26 -4.56 -4.65
CA ILE A 36 8.60 -3.97 -3.47
C ILE A 36 7.13 -3.68 -3.76
N GLY A 37 6.83 -3.09 -4.93
CA GLY A 37 5.46 -2.80 -5.34
C GLY A 37 4.59 -4.05 -5.47
N LYS A 38 5.13 -5.15 -6.00
CA LYS A 38 4.42 -6.44 -6.09
C LYS A 38 4.15 -7.02 -4.72
N ILE A 39 5.15 -7.06 -3.85
CA ILE A 39 5.03 -7.59 -2.48
C ILE A 39 3.97 -6.80 -1.69
N LEU A 40 4.01 -5.47 -1.74
CA LEU A 40 3.04 -4.63 -1.03
C LEU A 40 1.60 -4.88 -1.51
N ARG A 41 1.39 -5.01 -2.82
CA ARG A 41 0.07 -5.31 -3.38
C ARG A 41 -0.43 -6.69 -2.95
N GLN A 42 0.45 -7.71 -2.98
CA GLN A 42 0.11 -9.06 -2.52
C GLN A 42 -0.28 -9.05 -1.03
N LEU A 43 0.50 -8.39 -0.18
CA LEU A 43 0.19 -8.27 1.24
C LEU A 43 -1.15 -7.58 1.48
N CYS A 44 -1.44 -6.48 0.79
CA CYS A 44 -2.72 -5.77 0.94
C CYS A 44 -3.93 -6.56 0.44
N VAL A 45 -3.75 -7.48 -0.51
CA VAL A 45 -4.82 -8.38 -0.96
C VAL A 45 -5.05 -9.48 0.08
N ASN A 46 -3.97 -10.10 0.57
CA ASN A 46 -4.07 -11.23 1.52
C ASN A 46 -4.60 -10.81 2.90
N ILE A 47 -4.44 -9.55 3.31
CA ILE A 47 -5.01 -9.03 4.58
C ILE A 47 -6.54 -8.85 4.50
N LYS A 48 -7.14 -8.94 3.30
CA LYS A 48 -8.60 -8.81 3.12
C LYS A 48 -9.37 -10.14 3.25
N GLU A 49 -8.69 -11.26 3.45
CA GLU A 49 -9.30 -12.54 3.90
C GLU A 49 -9.35 -12.59 5.43
#